data_AF-A0A9P7KRI0-F1
#
_entry.id   AF-A0A9P7KRI0-F1
#
_cell.length_a   1.000
_cell.length_b   1.000
_cell.length_c   1.000
_cell.angle_alpha   90.00
_cell.angle_beta   90.00
_cell.angle_gamma   90.00
#
_symmetry.space_group_name_H-M   'P 1'
#
loop_
_entity.id
_entity.type
_entity.pdbx_description
1 polymer ?
#
loop_
_entity_poly.entity_id
_entity_poly.type
_entity_poly.pdbx_seq_one_letter_code
_entity_poly.pdbx_strand_id
1 'polypeptide(L)'
;MASQREHTAAGAVTSPEETSNAPARDDQSDNVSSNDHVRDEKVAPGPTKWQKVKSHLARFKWWYLLGLVIFLAILLPIMFVYIIPAIVQNILNGQKLPIEGGALQVMSPTEVNMSIITSLDTPIAATLKPVDLYLYNKETKAYSSFLKLHLPEQHLNHKKEVTVTNQTLKVTNETELTKWFNLFFDKPDVELSLKGKPEVHLGALKYHRKLEKTVEILSLNYLDGFALKDLTFDLATNRTSKYNMKGNLNIPNSGVLRLGLGDMQFNVMTGDIRVGLINLPDLQLWPGNNSVPFEGNFFFDQLVPNLSEILNSQQGALNNGYMEFNATGNSTTVNGEHIKYMEGVLNYKHIRFTFPVISLVGDVLGGLLDADQGSLLNIFGGAVGNSTLIEHVLSHWDGESGGSSSNKTTRGLLARGKNVKPKSWMWSLLKLGLTRKGL
;
A
#
# COMPACT_ATOMS: atom_id res chain seq x y z
N MET A 1 22.21 -11.25 -50.15
CA MET A 1 22.17 -12.69 -49.80
C MET A 1 20.69 -13.09 -49.81
N ALA A 2 20.04 -13.48 -50.91
CA ALA A 2 20.32 -14.59 -51.84
C ALA A 2 20.55 -15.93 -51.12
N SER A 3 19.52 -16.78 -51.01
CA SER A 3 19.51 -18.08 -51.69
C SER A 3 18.17 -18.81 -51.52
N GLN A 4 17.82 -19.50 -52.60
CA GLN A 4 16.62 -20.25 -52.93
C GLN A 4 16.96 -21.77 -52.94
N ARG A 5 15.92 -22.63 -53.08
CA ARG A 5 15.85 -24.09 -53.46
C ARG A 5 15.25 -24.97 -52.34
N GLU A 6 14.07 -25.60 -52.48
CA GLU A 6 13.64 -26.75 -53.35
C GLU A 6 14.46 -28.04 -53.05
N HIS A 7 13.96 -29.29 -53.01
CA HIS A 7 12.71 -29.96 -53.44
C HIS A 7 12.67 -31.40 -52.83
N THR A 8 11.61 -32.18 -53.16
CA THR A 8 11.35 -33.66 -53.04
C THR A 8 10.74 -34.16 -51.72
N ALA A 9 9.54 -34.79 -51.62
CA ALA A 9 8.69 -35.68 -52.45
C ALA A 9 9.14 -37.15 -52.52
N ALA A 10 8.32 -38.08 -52.00
CA ALA A 10 7.98 -39.38 -52.62
C ALA A 10 7.01 -40.21 -51.76
N GLY A 11 6.07 -40.90 -52.41
CA GLY A 11 5.19 -41.92 -51.83
C GLY A 11 4.04 -42.32 -52.77
N ALA A 12 4.36 -43.02 -53.86
CA ALA A 12 3.46 -43.54 -54.90
C ALA A 12 3.08 -45.02 -54.68
N VAL A 13 2.14 -45.54 -55.51
CA VAL A 13 1.87 -46.94 -55.98
C VAL A 13 0.36 -47.00 -56.35
N THR A 14 -0.18 -47.46 -57.50
CA THR A 14 0.27 -48.26 -58.68
C THR A 14 -0.75 -48.19 -59.83
N SER A 15 -0.29 -48.51 -61.06
CA SER A 15 -0.93 -48.52 -62.41
C SER A 15 -1.64 -49.87 -62.78
N PRO A 16 -1.85 -50.28 -64.06
CA PRO A 16 -2.89 -49.88 -65.07
C PRO A 16 -3.55 -51.05 -65.87
N GLU A 17 -4.36 -50.67 -66.89
CA GLU A 17 -4.71 -51.34 -68.20
C GLU A 17 -5.73 -52.50 -68.29
N GLU A 18 -6.75 -52.39 -69.19
CA GLU A 18 -6.81 -53.05 -70.53
C GLU A 18 -8.20 -52.94 -71.26
N THR A 19 -8.20 -52.58 -72.57
CA THR A 19 -9.05 -53.05 -73.74
C THR A 19 -10.61 -52.95 -73.74
N SER A 20 -11.40 -52.83 -74.83
CA SER A 20 -11.26 -52.92 -76.31
C SER A 20 -12.61 -52.61 -77.05
N ASN A 21 -12.52 -52.28 -78.35
CA ASN A 21 -13.47 -52.47 -79.49
C ASN A 21 -14.45 -51.37 -79.99
N ALA A 22 -14.26 -51.03 -81.28
CA ALA A 22 -15.11 -50.30 -82.25
C ALA A 22 -16.14 -51.26 -82.93
N PRO A 23 -16.95 -50.94 -84.00
CA PRO A 23 -16.79 -50.04 -85.18
C PRO A 23 -18.01 -49.08 -85.42
N ALA A 24 -18.01 -47.97 -86.19
CA ALA A 24 -17.65 -47.56 -87.56
C ALA A 24 -18.79 -47.59 -88.61
N ARG A 25 -18.84 -46.51 -89.44
CA ARG A 25 -19.55 -46.24 -90.74
C ARG A 25 -20.98 -45.69 -90.69
N ASP A 26 -21.47 -44.90 -91.64
CA ASP A 26 -20.99 -43.90 -92.65
C ASP A 26 -22.31 -43.30 -93.24
N ASP A 27 -22.21 -42.37 -94.20
CA ASP A 27 -23.25 -41.91 -95.16
C ASP A 27 -24.03 -40.61 -94.88
N GLN A 28 -23.44 -39.49 -95.33
CA GLN A 28 -23.78 -38.73 -96.55
C GLN A 28 -25.24 -38.30 -96.88
N SER A 29 -25.33 -37.09 -97.46
CA SER A 29 -26.42 -36.47 -98.26
C SER A 29 -27.55 -35.76 -97.46
N ASP A 30 -28.25 -34.72 -97.92
CA ASP A 30 -28.11 -33.73 -98.99
C ASP A 30 -29.18 -32.64 -98.74
N ASN A 31 -28.92 -31.43 -99.23
CA ASN A 31 -29.85 -30.41 -99.75
C ASN A 31 -31.27 -30.13 -99.17
N VAL A 32 -31.44 -28.84 -98.82
CA VAL A 32 -32.45 -27.87 -99.33
C VAL A 32 -33.93 -27.95 -98.86
N SER A 33 -34.29 -26.88 -98.11
CA SER A 33 -35.50 -26.03 -98.17
C SER A 33 -36.91 -26.64 -98.21
N SER A 34 -37.72 -26.32 -97.19
CA SER A 34 -39.04 -25.73 -97.38
C SER A 34 -39.55 -25.01 -96.11
N ASN A 35 -40.05 -23.79 -96.28
CA ASN A 35 -40.97 -23.14 -95.35
C ASN A 35 -42.24 -23.99 -95.20
N ASP A 36 -42.77 -24.16 -93.97
CA ASP A 36 -44.04 -23.52 -93.58
C ASP A 36 -44.33 -23.66 -92.06
N HIS A 37 -45.16 -22.76 -91.55
CA HIS A 37 -45.48 -22.40 -90.16
C HIS A 37 -45.96 -23.50 -89.19
N VAL A 38 -45.46 -23.47 -87.94
CA VAL A 38 -46.27 -23.68 -86.71
C VAL A 38 -45.78 -22.75 -85.59
N ARG A 39 -46.72 -22.04 -84.95
CA ARG A 39 -46.49 -21.25 -83.72
C ARG A 39 -46.23 -22.20 -82.56
N ASP A 40 -45.05 -22.10 -81.93
CA ASP A 40 -44.83 -22.63 -80.59
C ASP A 40 -44.48 -21.50 -79.60
N GLU A 41 -45.32 -21.43 -78.58
CA GLU A 41 -45.31 -20.50 -77.48
C GLU A 41 -44.11 -20.77 -76.56
N LYS A 42 -43.26 -19.76 -76.37
CA LYS A 42 -42.11 -19.81 -75.45
C LYS A 42 -42.59 -19.94 -74.00
N VAL A 43 -42.35 -21.08 -73.35
CA VAL A 43 -42.33 -21.16 -71.89
C VAL A 43 -40.94 -20.72 -71.41
N ALA A 44 -40.83 -19.47 -70.99
CA ALA A 44 -39.62 -18.91 -70.40
C ALA A 44 -39.37 -19.49 -68.99
N PRO A 45 -38.12 -19.77 -68.59
CA PRO A 45 -37.79 -20.28 -67.26
C PRO A 45 -38.17 -19.24 -66.19
N GLY A 46 -38.93 -19.68 -65.18
CA GLY A 46 -39.39 -18.81 -64.09
C GLY A 46 -38.23 -18.17 -63.30
N PRO A 47 -38.36 -16.90 -62.85
CA PRO A 47 -37.26 -16.15 -62.26
C PRO A 47 -36.82 -16.71 -60.90
N THR A 48 -35.51 -16.81 -60.70
CA THR A 48 -34.85 -17.31 -59.48
C THR A 48 -35.09 -16.38 -58.28
N LYS A 49 -35.10 -16.94 -57.05
CA LYS A 49 -35.37 -16.20 -55.79
C LYS A 49 -34.51 -14.93 -55.63
N TRP A 50 -33.27 -14.96 -56.13
CA TRP A 50 -32.35 -13.83 -56.14
C TRP A 50 -32.75 -12.71 -57.11
N GLN A 51 -33.26 -13.05 -58.30
CA GLN A 51 -33.77 -12.06 -59.26
C GLN A 51 -35.04 -11.37 -58.74
N LYS A 52 -35.88 -12.08 -57.97
CA LYS A 52 -37.06 -11.50 -57.30
C LYS A 52 -36.68 -10.54 -56.18
N VAL A 53 -35.68 -10.86 -55.34
CA VAL A 53 -35.18 -9.93 -54.31
C VAL A 53 -34.53 -8.69 -54.94
N LYS A 54 -33.75 -8.88 -56.01
CA LYS A 54 -33.10 -7.76 -56.74
C LYS A 54 -34.11 -6.84 -57.41
N SER A 55 -35.20 -7.39 -57.98
CA SER A 55 -36.28 -6.58 -58.56
C SER A 55 -37.14 -5.90 -57.49
N HIS A 56 -37.35 -6.53 -56.33
CA HIS A 56 -38.08 -5.95 -55.19
C HIS A 56 -37.30 -4.79 -54.54
N LEU A 57 -35.99 -4.96 -54.31
CA LEU A 57 -35.12 -3.86 -53.88
C LEU A 57 -35.08 -2.74 -54.91
N ALA A 58 -35.09 -3.05 -56.22
CA ALA A 58 -35.10 -2.04 -57.28
C ALA A 58 -36.43 -1.27 -57.41
N ARG A 59 -37.57 -1.93 -57.16
CA ARG A 59 -38.91 -1.32 -57.22
C ARG A 59 -39.18 -0.38 -56.05
N PHE A 60 -38.70 -0.72 -54.86
CA PHE A 60 -38.96 0.02 -53.62
C PHE A 60 -37.76 0.82 -53.10
N LYS A 61 -36.73 1.08 -53.93
CA LYS A 61 -35.51 1.80 -53.54
C LYS A 61 -35.79 3.09 -52.77
N TRP A 62 -36.77 3.87 -53.23
CA TRP A 62 -37.15 5.14 -52.60
C TRP A 62 -37.81 4.97 -51.23
N TRP A 63 -38.59 3.91 -51.03
CA TRP A 63 -39.19 3.59 -49.72
C TRP A 63 -38.15 3.07 -48.72
N TYR A 64 -37.20 2.25 -49.18
CA TYR A 64 -36.07 1.84 -48.33
C TYR A 64 -35.13 3.00 -48.02
N LEU A 65 -34.91 3.93 -48.96
CA LEU A 65 -34.11 5.14 -48.73
C LEU A 65 -34.83 6.07 -47.74
N LEU A 66 -36.14 6.29 -47.90
CA LEU A 66 -36.95 7.06 -46.95
C LEU A 66 -36.95 6.41 -45.56
N GLY A 67 -37.18 5.10 -45.48
CA GLY A 67 -37.12 4.34 -44.24
C GLY A 67 -35.74 4.39 -43.58
N LEU A 68 -34.66 4.31 -44.36
CA LEU A 68 -33.29 4.47 -43.88
C LEU A 68 -33.04 5.88 -43.34
N VAL A 69 -33.53 6.93 -44.03
CA VAL A 69 -33.40 8.31 -43.57
C VAL A 69 -34.16 8.53 -42.27
N ILE A 70 -35.39 8.03 -42.15
CA ILE A 70 -36.18 8.09 -40.91
C ILE A 70 -35.48 7.31 -39.80
N PHE A 71 -35.00 6.11 -40.09
CA PHE A 71 -34.25 5.29 -39.14
C PHE A 71 -32.99 6.01 -38.67
N LEU A 72 -32.21 6.61 -39.57
CA LEU A 72 -31.02 7.37 -39.21
C LEU A 72 -31.39 8.61 -38.39
N ALA A 73 -32.45 9.34 -38.77
CA ALA A 73 -32.93 10.52 -38.06
C ALA A 73 -33.38 10.21 -36.62
N ILE A 74 -33.83 8.98 -36.33
CA ILE A 74 -34.19 8.54 -34.99
C ILE A 74 -32.99 7.91 -34.26
N LEU A 75 -32.22 7.06 -34.94
CA LEU A 75 -31.08 6.35 -34.38
C LEU A 75 -29.96 7.29 -33.95
N LEU A 76 -29.60 8.27 -34.80
CA LEU A 76 -28.46 9.17 -34.56
C LEU A 76 -28.66 9.97 -33.26
N PRO A 77 -29.80 10.67 -33.05
CA PRO A 77 -30.05 11.35 -31.78
C PRO A 77 -30.00 10.40 -30.58
N ILE A 78 -30.64 9.23 -30.67
CA ILE A 78 -30.65 8.25 -29.57
C ILE A 78 -29.22 7.80 -29.23
N MET A 79 -28.41 7.49 -30.25
CA MET A 79 -27.05 6.99 -30.08
C MET A 79 -26.15 8.03 -29.41
N PHE A 80 -26.12 9.27 -29.89
CA PHE A 80 -25.22 10.30 -29.38
C PHE A 80 -25.69 10.94 -28.07
N VAL A 81 -27.01 10.98 -27.81
CA VAL A 81 -27.58 11.62 -26.60
C VAL A 81 -27.75 10.65 -25.43
N TYR A 82 -28.00 9.37 -25.68
CA TYR A 82 -28.26 8.40 -24.61
C TYR A 82 -27.24 7.26 -24.56
N ILE A 83 -26.97 6.61 -25.69
CA ILE A 83 -26.15 5.38 -25.70
C ILE A 83 -24.68 5.68 -25.38
N ILE A 84 -24.02 6.56 -26.16
CA ILE A 84 -22.60 6.89 -25.92
C ILE A 84 -22.40 7.49 -24.52
N PRO A 85 -23.26 8.44 -24.07
CA PRO A 85 -23.25 8.92 -22.70
C PRO A 85 -23.26 7.86 -21.61
N ALA A 86 -24.11 6.85 -21.74
CA ALA A 86 -24.22 5.76 -20.78
C ALA A 86 -22.98 4.86 -20.83
N ILE A 87 -22.43 4.59 -22.02
CA ILE A 87 -21.19 3.82 -22.18
C ILE A 87 -20.01 4.52 -21.50
N VAL A 88 -19.84 5.83 -21.70
CA VAL A 88 -18.78 6.60 -21.04
C VAL A 88 -18.92 6.53 -19.52
N GLN A 89 -20.13 6.68 -18.99
CA GLN A 89 -20.37 6.55 -17.55
C GLN A 89 -20.04 5.13 -17.05
N ASN A 90 -20.41 4.10 -17.80
CA ASN A 90 -20.10 2.71 -17.44
C ASN A 90 -18.59 2.44 -17.42
N ILE A 91 -17.84 2.98 -18.40
CA ILE A 91 -16.38 2.87 -18.44
C ILE A 91 -15.77 3.57 -17.21
N LEU A 92 -16.22 4.77 -16.87
CA LEU A 92 -15.74 5.51 -15.68
C LEU A 92 -16.03 4.74 -14.38
N ASN A 93 -17.23 4.20 -14.23
CA ASN A 93 -17.62 3.43 -13.05
C ASN A 93 -16.83 2.11 -12.93
N GLY A 94 -16.52 1.49 -14.07
CA GLY A 94 -15.76 0.25 -14.18
C GLY A 94 -14.25 0.40 -13.95
N GLN A 95 -13.70 1.63 -13.95
CA GLN A 95 -12.29 1.84 -13.65
C GLN A 95 -11.97 1.41 -12.22
N LYS A 96 -10.90 0.62 -12.05
CA LYS A 96 -10.43 0.17 -10.74
C LYS A 96 -9.53 1.20 -10.04
N LEU A 97 -8.76 1.97 -10.82
CA LEU A 97 -7.79 2.97 -10.31
C LEU A 97 -6.87 2.40 -9.23
N PRO A 98 -6.12 1.31 -9.51
CA PRO A 98 -5.18 0.78 -8.53
C PRO A 98 -4.12 1.84 -8.23
N ILE A 99 -3.80 2.03 -6.96
CA ILE A 99 -2.67 2.87 -6.55
C ILE A 99 -1.43 1.99 -6.57
N GLU A 100 -0.59 2.18 -7.58
CA GLU A 100 0.60 1.36 -7.82
C GLU A 100 1.82 1.89 -7.06
N GLY A 101 1.81 3.18 -6.74
CA GLY A 101 2.84 3.81 -5.94
C GLY A 101 2.63 5.32 -5.84
N GLY A 102 3.56 5.99 -5.18
CA GLY A 102 3.52 7.44 -5.04
C GLY A 102 4.29 7.93 -3.83
N ALA A 103 4.09 9.21 -3.52
CA ALA A 103 4.62 9.84 -2.32
C ALA A 103 3.57 10.78 -1.72
N LEU A 104 3.48 10.80 -0.40
CA LEU A 104 2.71 11.76 0.37
C LEU A 104 3.66 12.40 1.37
N GLN A 105 3.93 13.68 1.22
CA GLN A 105 4.84 14.43 2.07
C GLN A 105 4.11 15.60 2.72
N VAL A 106 4.19 15.69 4.04
CA VAL A 106 3.67 16.84 4.78
C VAL A 106 4.58 18.04 4.58
N MET A 107 4.00 19.18 4.20
CA MET A 107 4.76 20.42 3.96
C MET A 107 4.48 21.48 5.03
N SER A 108 3.23 21.57 5.47
CA SER A 108 2.77 22.48 6.53
C SER A 108 1.47 21.95 7.15
N PRO A 109 0.91 22.60 8.19
CA PRO A 109 -0.38 22.23 8.75
C PRO A 109 -1.54 22.31 7.75
N THR A 110 -1.38 23.07 6.66
CA THR A 110 -2.44 23.32 5.65
C THR A 110 -2.13 22.77 4.27
N GLU A 111 -0.92 22.24 4.04
CA GLU A 111 -0.47 21.78 2.74
C GLU A 111 0.26 20.44 2.82
N VAL A 112 -0.07 19.56 1.87
CA VAL A 112 0.60 18.28 1.66
C VAL A 112 1.04 18.19 0.22
N ASN A 113 2.24 17.69 -0.04
CA ASN A 113 2.71 17.36 -1.37
C ASN A 113 2.34 15.92 -1.69
N MET A 114 1.71 15.68 -2.83
CA MET A 114 1.29 14.36 -3.27
C MET A 114 1.83 14.06 -4.67
N SER A 115 2.35 12.85 -4.80
CA SER A 115 2.60 12.19 -6.07
C SER A 115 1.87 10.85 -6.06
N ILE A 116 1.21 10.49 -7.16
CA ILE A 116 0.48 9.24 -7.27
C ILE A 116 0.70 8.62 -8.65
N ILE A 117 0.91 7.32 -8.65
CA ILE A 117 1.03 6.48 -9.83
C ILE A 117 -0.17 5.54 -9.81
N THR A 118 -0.97 5.59 -10.87
CA THR A 118 -2.14 4.73 -11.04
C THR A 118 -2.23 4.29 -12.49
N SER A 119 -3.05 3.27 -12.78
CA SER A 119 -3.35 2.88 -14.15
C SER A 119 -4.83 3.02 -14.47
N LEU A 120 -5.09 3.47 -15.69
CA LEU A 120 -6.41 3.59 -16.29
C LEU A 120 -6.48 2.64 -17.48
N ASP A 121 -7.59 1.92 -17.61
CA ASP A 121 -7.80 1.02 -18.73
C ASP A 121 -9.07 1.40 -19.47
N THR A 122 -8.89 1.97 -20.66
CA THR A 122 -10.00 2.47 -21.48
C THR A 122 -10.14 1.61 -22.75
N PRO A 123 -11.30 0.98 -23.00
CA PRO A 123 -11.48 0.15 -24.19
C PRO A 123 -11.53 0.97 -25.48
N ILE A 124 -11.69 2.29 -25.37
CA ILE A 124 -11.80 3.23 -26.48
C ILE A 124 -10.86 4.39 -26.17
N ALA A 125 -10.12 4.85 -27.19
CA ALA A 125 -9.27 6.02 -27.06
C ALA A 125 -10.11 7.24 -26.64
N ALA A 126 -9.68 7.88 -25.55
CA ALA A 126 -10.39 9.01 -24.95
C ALA A 126 -9.38 10.03 -24.44
N THR A 127 -9.73 11.32 -24.48
CA THR A 127 -8.94 12.37 -23.81
C THR A 127 -9.74 12.87 -22.62
N LEU A 128 -9.18 12.73 -21.44
CA LEU A 128 -9.72 13.29 -20.21
C LEU A 128 -9.12 14.68 -20.01
N LYS A 129 -9.95 15.72 -20.05
CA LYS A 129 -9.51 17.09 -19.77
C LYS A 129 -9.15 17.26 -18.29
N PRO A 130 -8.35 18.30 -17.95
CA PRO A 130 -7.97 18.55 -16.57
C PRO A 130 -9.20 18.62 -15.66
N VAL A 131 -9.15 17.92 -14.53
CA VAL A 131 -10.28 17.80 -13.62
C VAL A 131 -9.83 17.85 -12.17
N ASP A 132 -10.61 18.56 -11.37
CA ASP A 132 -10.44 18.57 -9.92
C ASP A 132 -11.15 17.36 -9.29
N LEU A 133 -10.39 16.59 -8.52
CA LEU A 133 -10.81 15.44 -7.76
C LEU A 133 -10.80 15.79 -6.27
N TYR A 134 -11.95 15.64 -5.63
CA TYR A 134 -12.14 15.91 -4.21
C TYR A 134 -12.09 14.59 -3.44
N LEU A 135 -11.11 14.46 -2.54
CA LEU A 135 -10.90 13.28 -1.73
C LEU A 135 -11.72 13.41 -0.44
N TYR A 136 -12.46 12.36 -0.08
CA TYR A 136 -13.38 12.37 1.05
C TYR A 136 -13.54 10.99 1.70
N ASN A 137 -14.02 10.97 2.94
CA ASN A 137 -14.38 9.75 3.65
C ASN A 137 -15.84 9.39 3.38
N LYS A 138 -16.09 8.20 2.84
CA LYS A 138 -17.45 7.76 2.46
C LYS A 138 -18.39 7.59 3.65
N GLU A 139 -17.85 7.22 4.80
CA GLU A 139 -18.63 6.95 6.02
C GLU A 139 -19.18 8.22 6.69
N THR A 140 -18.64 9.40 6.35
CA THR A 140 -19.08 10.67 6.92
C THR A 140 -20.42 11.09 6.28
N LYS A 141 -21.49 11.12 7.10
CA LYS A 141 -22.88 11.40 6.66
C LYS A 141 -23.07 12.72 5.91
N ALA A 142 -22.25 13.72 6.21
CA ALA A 142 -22.22 14.98 5.48
C ALA A 142 -20.98 15.01 4.58
N TYR A 143 -21.18 15.20 3.27
CA TYR A 143 -20.08 15.29 2.33
C TYR A 143 -19.11 16.39 2.75
N SER A 144 -17.85 16.00 2.97
CA SER A 144 -16.77 16.92 3.27
C SER A 144 -15.48 16.37 2.71
N SER A 145 -14.88 17.11 1.76
CA SER A 145 -13.59 16.76 1.23
C SER A 145 -12.48 17.24 2.16
N PHE A 146 -11.40 16.46 2.27
CA PHE A 146 -10.23 16.83 3.04
C PHE A 146 -9.03 17.23 2.18
N LEU A 147 -8.98 16.78 0.93
CA LEU A 147 -7.98 17.19 -0.06
C LEU A 147 -8.61 17.44 -1.44
N LYS A 148 -7.97 18.29 -2.22
CA LYS A 148 -8.32 18.57 -3.61
C LYS A 148 -7.12 18.29 -4.52
N LEU A 149 -7.19 17.18 -5.25
CA LEU A 149 -6.22 16.76 -6.26
C LEU A 149 -6.61 17.31 -7.62
N HIS A 150 -5.66 17.85 -8.38
CA HIS A 150 -5.87 18.30 -9.75
C HIS A 150 -5.24 17.29 -10.71
N LEU A 151 -6.08 16.58 -11.45
CA LEU A 151 -5.63 15.62 -12.47
C LEU A 151 -5.38 16.38 -13.78
N PRO A 152 -4.16 16.38 -14.34
CA PRO A 152 -3.88 17.05 -15.60
C PRO A 152 -4.49 16.29 -16.79
N GLU A 153 -4.47 16.89 -17.97
CA GLU A 153 -5.00 16.26 -19.19
C GLU A 153 -4.37 14.89 -19.45
N GLN A 154 -5.20 13.87 -19.65
CA GLN A 154 -4.76 12.49 -19.93
C GLN A 154 -5.29 12.04 -21.28
N HIS A 155 -4.39 11.68 -22.19
CA HIS A 155 -4.74 10.92 -23.39
C HIS A 155 -4.72 9.43 -23.06
N LEU A 156 -5.88 8.80 -23.01
CA LEU A 156 -6.06 7.40 -22.64
C LEU A 156 -6.28 6.56 -23.90
N ASN A 157 -5.56 5.44 -23.99
CA ASN A 157 -5.77 4.45 -25.03
C ASN A 157 -5.35 3.09 -24.47
N HIS A 158 -6.30 2.17 -24.31
CA HIS A 158 -6.09 0.90 -23.61
C HIS A 158 -5.55 1.15 -22.19
N LYS A 159 -4.79 0.19 -21.65
CA LYS A 159 -4.11 0.32 -20.37
C LYS A 159 -3.00 1.36 -20.48
N LYS A 160 -3.12 2.43 -19.70
CA LYS A 160 -2.13 3.50 -19.61
C LYS A 160 -1.87 3.87 -18.15
N GLU A 161 -0.59 4.02 -17.83
CA GLU A 161 -0.17 4.59 -16.56
C GLU A 161 -0.42 6.11 -16.55
N VAL A 162 -0.95 6.59 -15.42
CA VAL A 162 -1.19 7.99 -15.15
C VAL A 162 -0.45 8.36 -13.88
N THR A 163 0.42 9.35 -14.03
CA THR A 163 1.25 9.86 -12.95
C THR A 163 0.88 11.30 -12.67
N VAL A 164 0.60 11.61 -11.42
CA VAL A 164 0.60 12.99 -10.90
C VAL A 164 1.84 13.15 -10.06
N THR A 165 2.64 14.18 -10.32
CA THR A 165 3.93 14.37 -9.68
C THR A 165 3.98 15.71 -8.95
N ASN A 166 4.46 15.67 -7.70
CA ASN A 166 4.81 16.83 -6.87
C ASN A 166 3.71 17.89 -6.78
N GLN A 167 2.45 17.49 -6.64
CA GLN A 167 1.36 18.43 -6.53
C GLN A 167 1.14 18.85 -5.08
N THR A 168 1.22 20.15 -4.81
CA THR A 168 0.86 20.72 -3.52
C THR A 168 -0.66 20.81 -3.39
N LEU A 169 -1.21 20.05 -2.45
CA LEU A 169 -2.63 19.97 -2.13
C LEU A 169 -2.90 20.77 -0.86
N LYS A 170 -3.99 21.54 -0.88
CA LYS A 170 -4.47 22.24 0.31
C LYS A 170 -5.39 21.31 1.12
N VAL A 171 -5.18 21.28 2.43
CA VAL A 171 -6.03 20.59 3.39
C VAL A 171 -7.33 21.40 3.53
N THR A 172 -8.43 20.87 3.04
CA THR A 172 -9.74 21.54 3.08
C THR A 172 -10.54 21.21 4.34
N ASN A 173 -10.24 20.08 5.00
CA ASN A 173 -10.85 19.69 6.26
C ASN A 173 -9.85 18.83 7.06
N GLU A 174 -9.28 19.41 8.11
CA GLU A 174 -8.32 18.75 8.99
C GLU A 174 -8.93 17.55 9.71
N THR A 175 -10.14 17.70 10.27
CA THR A 175 -10.81 16.62 11.03
C THR A 175 -11.06 15.37 10.18
N GLU A 176 -11.47 15.55 8.92
CA GLU A 176 -11.68 14.42 8.01
C GLU A 176 -10.35 13.81 7.55
N LEU A 177 -9.29 14.62 7.39
CA LEU A 177 -7.94 14.11 7.14
C LEU A 177 -7.42 13.28 8.32
N THR A 178 -7.60 13.75 9.55
CA THR A 178 -7.22 13.03 10.79
C THR A 178 -7.94 11.68 10.87
N LYS A 179 -9.24 11.63 10.57
CA LYS A 179 -10.01 10.37 10.56
C LYS A 179 -9.46 9.39 9.52
N TRP A 180 -9.19 9.87 8.31
CA TRP A 180 -8.63 9.05 7.26
C TRP A 180 -7.23 8.53 7.64
N PHE A 181 -6.36 9.42 8.15
CA PHE A 181 -5.02 9.06 8.59
C PHE A 181 -5.02 8.06 9.75
N ASN A 182 -6.00 8.17 10.67
CA ASN A 182 -6.18 7.18 11.73
C ASN A 182 -6.45 5.78 11.17
N LEU A 183 -7.33 5.67 10.17
CA LEU A 183 -7.62 4.39 9.51
C LEU A 183 -6.41 3.90 8.69
N PHE A 184 -5.71 4.80 8.00
CA PHE A 184 -4.50 4.50 7.25
C PHE A 184 -3.36 4.01 8.17
N PHE A 185 -3.29 4.52 9.40
CA PHE A 185 -2.34 4.02 10.38
C PHE A 185 -2.71 2.61 10.87
N ASP A 186 -3.97 2.39 11.23
CA ASP A 186 -4.41 1.18 11.95
C ASP A 186 -4.54 -0.06 11.07
N LYS A 187 -5.02 0.09 9.82
CA LYS A 187 -5.43 -1.04 8.98
C LYS A 187 -4.35 -1.44 7.97
N PRO A 188 -4.38 -2.68 7.45
CA PRO A 188 -3.56 -3.08 6.30
C PRO A 188 -4.02 -2.44 4.98
N ASP A 189 -5.30 -2.16 4.86
CA ASP A 189 -5.91 -1.45 3.73
C ASP A 189 -6.96 -0.43 4.21
N VAL A 190 -7.08 0.67 3.46
CA VAL A 190 -8.05 1.72 3.74
C VAL A 190 -8.75 2.18 2.47
N GLU A 191 -10.05 2.46 2.58
CA GLU A 191 -10.83 3.07 1.52
C GLU A 191 -10.55 4.57 1.41
N LEU A 192 -10.28 5.04 0.19
CA LEU A 192 -10.25 6.45 -0.17
C LEU A 192 -11.31 6.72 -1.23
N SER A 193 -12.24 7.63 -0.96
CA SER A 193 -13.22 8.04 -1.97
C SER A 193 -12.82 9.34 -2.65
N LEU A 194 -13.10 9.42 -3.94
CA LEU A 194 -12.86 10.59 -4.77
C LEU A 194 -14.12 10.95 -5.55
N LYS A 195 -14.33 12.25 -5.72
CA LYS A 195 -15.45 12.81 -6.47
C LYS A 195 -14.96 13.87 -7.45
N GLY A 196 -15.48 13.86 -8.66
CA GLY A 196 -15.13 14.83 -9.70
C GLY A 196 -16.16 14.90 -10.81
N LYS A 197 -16.02 15.89 -11.69
CA LYS A 197 -16.84 16.04 -12.90
C LYS A 197 -15.95 16.08 -14.14
N PRO A 198 -15.41 14.92 -14.58
CA PRO A 198 -14.55 14.87 -15.74
C PRO A 198 -15.28 15.28 -17.03
N GLU A 199 -14.57 16.00 -17.89
CA GLU A 199 -14.93 16.20 -19.29
C GLU A 199 -14.11 15.20 -20.13
N VAL A 200 -14.80 14.24 -20.74
CA VAL A 200 -14.22 13.16 -21.54
C VAL A 200 -14.47 13.43 -23.02
N HIS A 201 -13.42 13.45 -23.81
CA HIS A 201 -13.46 13.63 -25.27
C HIS A 201 -13.28 12.28 -25.97
N LEU A 202 -14.24 11.89 -26.79
CA LEU A 202 -14.13 10.75 -27.72
C LEU A 202 -14.03 11.30 -29.14
N GLY A 203 -12.79 11.48 -29.63
CA GLY A 203 -12.54 12.24 -30.85
C GLY A 203 -13.04 13.69 -30.69
N ALA A 204 -13.97 14.13 -31.54
CA ALA A 204 -14.57 15.46 -31.47
C ALA A 204 -15.74 15.59 -30.47
N LEU A 205 -16.23 14.47 -29.92
CA LEU A 205 -17.42 14.44 -29.08
C LEU A 205 -17.05 14.69 -27.61
N LYS A 206 -17.81 15.56 -26.95
CA LYS A 206 -17.56 15.98 -25.56
C LYS A 206 -18.63 15.47 -24.62
N TYR A 207 -18.22 14.87 -23.51
CA TYR A 207 -19.12 14.29 -22.52
C TYR A 207 -18.74 14.72 -21.10
N HIS A 208 -19.68 15.34 -20.39
CA HIS A 208 -19.53 15.73 -18.99
C HIS A 208 -20.16 14.66 -18.10
N ARG A 209 -19.34 13.95 -17.32
CA ARG A 209 -19.81 12.85 -16.46
C ARG A 209 -19.43 13.08 -15.02
N LYS A 210 -20.12 12.38 -14.13
CA LYS A 210 -19.78 12.37 -12.71
C LYS A 210 -18.86 11.19 -12.46
N LEU A 211 -17.76 11.45 -11.77
CA LEU A 211 -16.87 10.41 -11.25
C LEU A 211 -17.05 10.40 -9.74
N GLU A 212 -17.56 9.29 -9.22
CA GLU A 212 -17.62 9.01 -7.79
C GLU A 212 -17.08 7.59 -7.62
N LYS A 213 -15.90 7.49 -7.02
CA LYS A 213 -15.20 6.21 -6.91
C LYS A 213 -14.62 6.06 -5.52
N THR A 214 -14.60 4.83 -5.04
CA THR A 214 -13.89 4.40 -3.84
C THR A 214 -12.80 3.44 -4.28
N VAL A 215 -11.57 3.69 -3.83
CA VAL A 215 -10.40 2.87 -4.10
C VAL A 215 -9.84 2.35 -2.77
N GLU A 216 -9.31 1.13 -2.77
CA GLU A 216 -8.61 0.55 -1.63
C GLU A 216 -7.12 0.85 -1.77
N ILE A 217 -6.49 1.28 -0.69
CA ILE A 217 -5.07 1.66 -0.64
C ILE A 217 -4.41 0.84 0.46
N LEU A 218 -3.30 0.17 0.13
CA LEU A 218 -2.45 -0.48 1.13
C LEU A 218 -1.84 0.57 2.07
N SER A 219 -1.93 0.32 3.36
CA SER A 219 -1.63 1.27 4.42
C SER A 219 -0.66 0.68 5.46
N LEU A 220 -0.50 1.32 6.61
CA LEU A 220 0.64 1.05 7.50
C LEU A 220 0.53 -0.25 8.32
N ASN A 221 -0.67 -0.82 8.46
CA ASN A 221 -0.93 -2.00 9.28
C ASN A 221 -0.37 -1.86 10.71
N TYR A 222 -0.63 -0.73 11.36
CA TYR A 222 -0.13 -0.40 12.70
C TYR A 222 1.40 -0.53 12.86
N LEU A 223 2.15 -0.33 11.77
CA LEU A 223 3.60 -0.50 11.71
C LEU A 223 4.04 -1.93 12.10
N ASP A 224 3.28 -2.96 11.72
CA ASP A 224 3.63 -4.35 12.01
C ASP A 224 5.06 -4.70 11.58
N GLY A 225 5.86 -5.17 12.54
CA GLY A 225 7.31 -5.34 12.41
C GLY A 225 8.15 -4.17 12.96
N PHE A 226 7.53 -3.19 13.61
CA PHE A 226 8.24 -2.13 14.34
C PHE A 226 9.14 -2.75 15.41
N ALA A 227 10.42 -2.35 15.41
CA ALA A 227 11.40 -2.93 16.32
C ALA A 227 12.58 -1.98 16.55
N LEU A 228 13.23 -2.12 17.70
CA LEU A 228 14.51 -1.48 17.98
C LEU A 228 15.65 -2.34 17.43
N LYS A 229 16.47 -1.79 16.52
CA LYS A 229 17.59 -2.53 15.92
C LYS A 229 18.84 -2.45 16.79
N ASP A 230 19.16 -1.25 17.24
CA ASP A 230 20.29 -0.97 18.12
C ASP A 230 19.99 0.23 19.00
N LEU A 231 20.69 0.27 20.13
CA LEU A 231 20.56 1.28 21.16
C LEU A 231 21.93 1.50 21.77
N THR A 232 22.26 2.74 22.07
CA THR A 232 23.50 3.11 22.76
C THR A 232 23.22 4.27 23.69
N PHE A 233 23.74 4.19 24.91
CA PHE A 233 23.69 5.27 25.88
C PHE A 233 25.03 5.99 25.95
N ASP A 234 24.97 7.32 25.93
CA ASP A 234 26.12 8.19 26.20
C ASP A 234 25.92 8.85 27.58
N LEU A 235 26.55 8.26 28.59
CA LEU A 235 26.45 8.69 29.99
C LEU A 235 27.66 9.52 30.44
N ALA A 236 28.54 9.90 29.51
CA ALA A 236 29.72 10.68 29.81
C ALA A 236 29.33 12.10 30.29
N THR A 237 30.04 12.59 31.31
CA THR A 237 29.85 13.95 31.86
C THR A 237 30.23 15.05 30.87
N ASN A 238 31.17 14.75 29.98
CA ASN A 238 31.72 15.66 28.97
C ASN A 238 31.12 15.40 27.57
N ARG A 239 29.94 14.78 27.49
CA ARG A 239 29.29 14.49 26.21
C ARG A 239 29.12 15.75 25.36
N THR A 240 29.38 15.62 24.07
CA THR A 240 29.21 16.69 23.09
C THR A 240 27.77 16.77 22.58
N SER A 241 27.02 15.66 22.65
CA SER A 241 25.60 15.62 22.30
C SER A 241 24.73 16.06 23.47
N LYS A 242 23.66 16.78 23.17
CA LYS A 242 22.61 17.14 24.15
C LYS A 242 21.77 15.93 24.59
N TYR A 243 21.90 14.81 23.90
CA TYR A 243 21.13 13.57 24.08
C TYR A 243 22.00 12.49 24.74
N ASN A 244 21.43 11.67 25.64
CA ASN A 244 22.13 10.54 26.27
C ASN A 244 21.78 9.18 25.65
N MET A 245 20.96 9.15 24.61
CA MET A 245 20.48 7.93 23.98
C MET A 245 20.43 8.12 22.46
N LYS A 246 20.92 7.13 21.71
CA LYS A 246 20.81 7.08 20.25
C LYS A 246 20.69 5.63 19.78
N GLY A 247 20.18 5.44 18.57
CA GLY A 247 20.09 4.10 17.98
C GLY A 247 19.37 4.11 16.64
N ASN A 248 18.95 2.93 16.18
CA ASN A 248 18.13 2.79 14.98
C ASN A 248 16.86 1.99 15.25
N LEU A 249 15.75 2.47 14.69
CA LEU A 249 14.46 1.78 14.66
C LEU A 249 14.24 1.12 13.30
N ASN A 250 13.61 -0.04 13.30
CA ASN A 250 12.91 -0.55 12.14
C ASN A 250 11.50 0.06 12.14
N ILE A 251 11.18 0.87 11.13
CA ILE A 251 9.84 1.42 10.94
C ILE A 251 9.29 0.89 9.61
N PRO A 252 8.44 -0.14 9.63
CA PRO A 252 7.84 -0.69 8.43
C PRO A 252 6.80 0.27 7.83
N ASN A 253 6.72 0.27 6.51
CA ASN A 253 5.63 0.84 5.74
C ASN A 253 5.10 -0.25 4.81
N SER A 254 4.04 -0.93 5.23
CA SER A 254 3.37 -1.97 4.45
C SER A 254 2.58 -1.43 3.25
N GLY A 255 2.46 -0.10 3.14
CA GLY A 255 1.76 0.56 2.06
C GLY A 255 2.59 0.75 0.80
N VAL A 256 1.94 1.28 -0.24
CA VAL A 256 2.55 1.56 -1.56
C VAL A 256 3.08 2.99 -1.68
N LEU A 257 2.68 3.88 -0.76
CA LEU A 257 3.05 5.28 -0.78
C LEU A 257 4.31 5.50 0.06
N ARG A 258 5.29 6.23 -0.48
CA ARG A 258 6.37 6.81 0.32
C ARG A 258 5.79 7.92 1.20
N LEU A 259 6.06 7.91 2.49
CA LEU A 259 5.53 8.91 3.42
C LEU A 259 6.63 9.83 3.90
N GLY A 260 6.45 11.14 3.75
CA GLY A 260 7.31 12.16 4.37
C GLY A 260 6.56 12.81 5.52
N LEU A 261 7.00 12.53 6.74
CA LEU A 261 6.29 12.84 7.98
C LEU A 261 6.89 14.03 8.75
N GLY A 262 8.10 14.47 8.37
CA GLY A 262 8.79 15.58 9.01
C GLY A 262 9.51 15.20 10.29
N ASP A 263 9.77 16.19 11.14
CA ASP A 263 10.44 15.97 12.43
C ASP A 263 9.43 15.45 13.45
N MET A 264 9.72 14.30 14.05
CA MET A 264 8.80 13.64 14.98
C MET A 264 9.46 13.41 16.34
N GLN A 265 8.65 13.53 17.39
CA GLN A 265 9.04 13.16 18.75
C GLN A 265 8.08 12.12 19.31
N PHE A 266 8.64 11.11 19.97
CA PHE A 266 7.87 10.07 20.66
C PHE A 266 8.31 9.94 22.12
N ASN A 267 7.34 9.80 23.00
CA ASN A 267 7.56 9.37 24.37
C ASN A 267 7.85 7.87 24.38
N VAL A 268 8.87 7.47 25.14
CA VAL A 268 9.14 6.06 25.44
C VAL A 268 8.57 5.75 26.82
N MET A 269 7.64 4.83 26.87
CA MET A 269 6.87 4.46 28.05
C MET A 269 7.16 3.02 28.45
N THR A 270 7.11 2.72 29.74
CA THR A 270 7.06 1.36 30.29
C THR A 270 5.93 1.31 31.30
N GLY A 271 4.90 0.53 31.01
CA GLY A 271 3.60 0.73 31.66
C GLY A 271 3.13 2.18 31.43
N ASP A 272 2.79 2.88 32.51
CA ASP A 272 2.32 4.27 32.48
C ASP A 272 3.44 5.31 32.72
N ILE A 273 4.68 4.86 32.91
CA ILE A 273 5.81 5.73 33.27
C ILE A 273 6.60 6.11 32.02
N ARG A 274 6.80 7.43 31.82
CA ARG A 274 7.65 7.95 30.76
C ARG A 274 9.12 7.84 31.16
N VAL A 275 9.84 6.96 30.46
CA VAL A 275 11.28 6.70 30.68
C VAL A 275 12.16 7.28 29.58
N GLY A 276 11.58 7.89 28.54
CA GLY A 276 12.38 8.62 27.58
C GLY A 276 11.59 9.48 26.60
N LEU A 277 12.34 10.22 25.79
CA LEU A 277 11.87 11.04 24.69
C LEU A 277 12.84 10.88 23.52
N ILE A 278 12.36 10.38 22.39
CA ILE A 278 13.15 10.18 21.16
C ILE A 278 12.73 11.17 20.08
N ASN A 279 13.70 11.57 19.26
CA ASN A 279 13.54 12.47 18.12
C ASN A 279 13.95 11.73 16.85
N LEU A 280 13.09 11.80 15.84
CA LEU A 280 13.31 11.26 14.51
C LEU A 280 13.25 12.44 13.54
N PRO A 281 14.41 13.02 13.19
CA PRO A 281 14.45 14.16 12.27
C PRO A 281 14.14 13.71 10.84
N ASP A 282 13.40 14.53 10.09
CA ASP A 282 13.00 14.32 8.70
C ASP A 282 12.61 12.86 8.38
N LEU A 283 11.59 12.36 9.08
CA LEU A 283 11.16 10.97 8.92
C LEU A 283 10.56 10.75 7.54
N GLN A 284 11.23 9.90 6.76
CA GLN A 284 10.78 9.43 5.46
C GLN A 284 10.63 7.90 5.48
N LEU A 285 9.45 7.39 5.18
CA LEU A 285 9.14 5.96 5.15
C LEU A 285 8.91 5.50 3.71
N TRP A 286 9.86 4.75 3.17
CA TRP A 286 9.71 4.06 1.89
C TRP A 286 8.90 2.78 2.07
N PRO A 287 8.17 2.31 1.04
CA PRO A 287 7.52 1.00 1.09
C PRO A 287 8.51 -0.10 1.52
N GLY A 288 8.10 -0.91 2.49
CA GLY A 288 8.92 -1.94 3.15
C GLY A 288 9.53 -1.50 4.48
N ASN A 289 10.62 -2.16 4.87
CA ASN A 289 11.31 -1.92 6.14
C ASN A 289 12.27 -0.74 6.04
N ASN A 290 12.12 0.26 6.91
CA ASN A 290 13.02 1.42 6.97
C ASN A 290 13.91 1.34 8.20
N SER A 291 15.22 1.59 8.02
CA SER A 291 16.15 1.77 9.13
C SER A 291 16.26 3.25 9.44
N VAL A 292 15.71 3.68 10.58
CA VAL A 292 15.57 5.08 10.92
C VAL A 292 16.40 5.40 12.15
N PRO A 293 17.41 6.29 12.04
CA PRO A 293 18.18 6.72 13.20
C PRO A 293 17.32 7.60 14.11
N PHE A 294 17.55 7.50 15.43
CA PHE A 294 16.94 8.39 16.41
C PHE A 294 17.97 8.84 17.43
N GLU A 295 17.71 10.00 18.03
CA GLU A 295 18.45 10.54 19.17
C GLU A 295 17.47 11.02 20.23
N GLY A 296 17.81 10.90 21.50
CA GLY A 296 16.87 11.19 22.57
C GLY A 296 17.47 11.19 23.96
N ASN A 297 16.59 11.42 24.92
CA ASN A 297 16.94 11.32 26.33
C ASN A 297 16.21 10.15 26.98
N PHE A 298 16.95 9.33 27.70
CA PHE A 298 16.45 8.34 28.63
C PHE A 298 16.54 8.88 30.05
N PHE A 299 15.44 8.78 30.79
CA PHE A 299 15.24 9.38 32.11
C PHE A 299 15.47 8.33 33.20
N PHE A 300 16.75 8.09 33.52
CA PHE A 300 17.14 7.13 34.57
C PHE A 300 16.60 7.50 35.95
N ASP A 301 16.42 8.79 36.21
CA ASP A 301 15.81 9.36 37.41
C ASP A 301 14.33 8.97 37.56
N GLN A 302 13.64 8.66 36.46
CA GLN A 302 12.25 8.17 36.47
C GLN A 302 12.17 6.64 36.57
N LEU A 303 13.21 5.93 36.12
CA LEU A 303 13.26 4.47 36.14
C LEU A 303 13.46 3.93 37.57
N VAL A 304 14.46 4.43 38.29
CA VAL A 304 14.88 3.89 39.60
C VAL A 304 13.77 3.96 40.67
N PRO A 305 13.08 5.08 40.89
CA PRO A 305 12.05 5.16 41.94
C PRO A 305 10.81 4.32 41.62
N ASN A 306 10.54 4.04 40.34
CA ASN A 306 9.37 3.29 39.89
C ASN A 306 9.71 1.85 39.46
N LEU A 307 10.91 1.38 39.78
CA LEU A 307 11.41 0.09 39.30
C LEU A 307 10.54 -1.08 39.76
N SER A 308 10.04 -1.05 41.01
CA SER A 308 9.16 -2.11 41.52
C SER A 308 7.83 -2.18 40.76
N GLU A 309 7.23 -1.05 40.44
CA GLU A 309 6.02 -0.95 39.63
C GLU A 309 6.25 -1.42 38.20
N ILE A 310 7.35 -0.98 37.58
CA ILE A 310 7.76 -1.39 36.23
C ILE A 310 7.97 -2.91 36.18
N LEU A 311 8.76 -3.48 37.09
CA LEU A 311 9.02 -4.92 37.12
C LEU A 311 7.75 -5.73 37.34
N ASN A 312 6.83 -5.26 38.18
CA ASN A 312 5.52 -5.89 38.38
C ASN A 312 4.67 -5.85 37.11
N SER A 313 4.65 -4.73 36.38
CA SER A 313 3.92 -4.61 35.12
C SER A 313 4.51 -5.44 33.98
N GLN A 314 5.80 -5.83 34.10
CA GLN A 314 6.59 -6.44 33.03
C GLN A 314 6.89 -7.94 33.27
N GLN A 315 6.31 -8.58 34.29
CA GLN A 315 6.62 -9.97 34.67
C GLN A 315 6.60 -10.94 33.49
N GLY A 316 5.59 -10.85 32.61
CA GLY A 316 5.48 -11.71 31.43
C GLY A 316 6.60 -11.51 30.39
N ALA A 317 6.99 -10.26 30.13
CA ALA A 317 8.08 -9.95 29.19
C ALA A 317 9.44 -10.34 29.77
N LEU A 318 9.66 -10.07 31.06
CA LEU A 318 10.89 -10.37 31.78
C LEU A 318 11.16 -11.87 31.87
N ASN A 319 10.12 -12.68 32.03
CA ASN A 319 10.24 -14.15 32.01
C ASN A 319 10.79 -14.68 30.67
N ASN A 320 10.63 -13.92 29.60
CA ASN A 320 11.18 -14.22 28.28
C ASN A 320 12.54 -13.54 28.01
N GLY A 321 13.09 -12.81 29.00
CA GLY A 321 14.36 -12.09 28.88
C GLY A 321 14.26 -10.71 28.22
N TYR A 322 13.04 -10.17 28.06
CA TYR A 322 12.79 -8.88 27.41
C TYR A 322 12.13 -7.87 28.36
N MET A 323 12.28 -6.59 28.05
CA MET A 323 11.41 -5.53 28.58
C MET A 323 10.52 -5.01 27.45
N GLU A 324 9.24 -4.82 27.73
CA GLU A 324 8.30 -4.18 26.80
C GLU A 324 8.29 -2.67 27.04
N PHE A 325 8.39 -1.93 25.94
CA PHE A 325 8.25 -0.48 25.89
C PHE A 325 7.15 -0.11 24.90
N ASN A 326 6.53 1.05 25.14
CA ASN A 326 5.54 1.63 24.25
C ASN A 326 6.02 2.99 23.78
N ALA A 327 6.04 3.21 22.47
CA ALA A 327 6.22 4.53 21.90
C ALA A 327 4.85 5.18 21.68
N THR A 328 4.68 6.39 22.21
CA THR A 328 3.48 7.22 22.01
C THR A 328 3.89 8.55 21.39
N GLY A 329 3.13 9.04 20.40
CA GLY A 329 3.38 10.33 19.78
C GLY A 329 3.45 11.46 20.82
N ASN A 330 4.35 12.42 20.59
CA ASN A 330 4.48 13.63 21.39
C ASN A 330 4.22 14.88 20.52
N SER A 331 5.04 15.06 19.47
CA SER A 331 4.87 16.15 18.52
C SER A 331 5.30 15.72 17.11
N THR A 332 4.73 16.40 16.12
CA THR A 332 5.12 16.26 14.72
C THR A 332 5.20 17.65 14.11
N THR A 333 6.37 18.03 13.64
CA THR A 333 6.64 19.38 13.15
C THR A 333 7.28 19.37 11.77
N VAL A 334 6.88 20.31 10.92
CA VAL A 334 7.56 20.60 9.65
C VAL A 334 7.88 22.09 9.64
N ASN A 335 9.14 22.45 9.39
CA ASN A 335 9.60 23.84 9.42
C ASN A 335 9.24 24.59 10.72
N GLY A 336 9.17 23.88 11.86
CA GLY A 336 8.81 24.44 13.17
C GLY A 336 7.30 24.57 13.44
N GLU A 337 6.43 24.20 12.49
CA GLU A 337 4.98 24.23 12.66
C GLU A 337 4.41 22.84 13.01
N HIS A 338 3.50 22.79 13.97
CA HIS A 338 2.85 21.56 14.44
C HIS A 338 1.81 21.02 13.46
N ILE A 339 1.91 19.73 13.15
CA ILE A 339 1.01 19.02 12.24
C ILE A 339 -0.08 18.31 13.05
N LYS A 340 -1.11 19.07 13.40
CA LYS A 340 -2.18 18.64 14.32
C LYS A 340 -2.94 17.39 13.89
N TYR A 341 -3.18 17.20 12.59
CA TYR A 341 -3.87 16.00 12.11
C TYR A 341 -3.04 14.72 12.27
N MET A 342 -1.71 14.82 12.34
CA MET A 342 -0.84 13.70 12.65
C MET A 342 -0.74 13.46 14.15
N GLU A 343 -0.50 14.52 14.92
CA GLU A 343 -0.46 14.48 16.39
C GLU A 343 -1.76 13.93 16.97
N GLY A 344 -2.90 14.34 16.41
CA GLY A 344 -4.24 13.87 16.79
C GLY A 344 -4.48 12.38 16.56
N VAL A 345 -3.63 11.70 15.78
CA VAL A 345 -3.62 10.25 15.66
C VAL A 345 -2.55 9.65 16.55
N LEU A 346 -1.29 10.04 16.33
CA LEU A 346 -0.12 9.38 16.91
C LEU A 346 -0.01 9.53 18.44
N ASN A 347 -0.53 10.62 19.01
CA ASN A 347 -0.49 10.85 20.46
C ASN A 347 -1.38 9.87 21.24
N TYR A 348 -2.29 9.17 20.55
CA TYR A 348 -3.16 8.15 21.14
C TYR A 348 -2.78 6.73 20.72
N LYS A 349 -1.72 6.56 19.91
CA LYS A 349 -1.21 5.25 19.50
C LYS A 349 -0.15 4.78 20.47
N HIS A 350 -0.23 3.50 20.82
CA HIS A 350 0.79 2.83 21.62
C HIS A 350 1.47 1.80 20.72
N ILE A 351 2.65 2.16 20.23
CA ILE A 351 3.45 1.29 19.37
C ILE A 351 4.36 0.47 20.28
N ARG A 352 4.07 -0.82 20.43
CA ARG A 352 4.81 -1.71 21.32
C ARG A 352 6.11 -2.17 20.66
N PHE A 353 7.18 -2.22 21.45
CA PHE A 353 8.45 -2.84 21.06
C PHE A 353 9.11 -3.49 22.28
N THR A 354 9.89 -4.54 22.04
CA THR A 354 10.61 -5.24 23.10
C THR A 354 12.11 -5.04 22.96
N PHE A 355 12.81 -5.05 24.09
CA PHE A 355 14.26 -4.95 24.11
C PHE A 355 14.87 -5.98 25.07
N PRO A 356 15.95 -6.71 24.69
CA PRO A 356 16.58 -7.67 25.58
C PRO A 356 17.14 -6.99 26.84
N VAL A 357 16.80 -7.53 28.02
CA VAL A 357 17.24 -6.99 29.31
C VAL A 357 18.77 -6.99 29.41
N ILE A 358 19.42 -8.07 28.94
CA ILE A 358 20.88 -8.22 29.02
C ILE A 358 21.62 -7.15 28.21
N SER A 359 21.05 -6.74 27.07
CA SER A 359 21.60 -5.68 26.22
C SER A 359 21.39 -4.33 26.90
N LEU A 360 20.22 -4.08 27.49
CA LEU A 360 19.94 -2.85 28.23
C LEU A 360 20.91 -2.68 29.41
N VAL A 361 21.05 -3.71 30.23
CA VAL A 361 21.98 -3.70 31.36
C VAL A 361 23.42 -3.57 30.87
N GLY A 362 23.81 -4.26 29.80
CA GLY A 362 25.14 -4.16 29.22
C GLY A 362 25.46 -2.76 28.70
N ASP A 363 24.52 -2.11 28.01
CA ASP A 363 24.72 -0.79 27.42
C ASP A 363 24.66 0.32 28.49
N VAL A 364 23.81 0.18 29.51
CA VAL A 364 23.78 1.08 30.67
C VAL A 364 25.06 0.93 31.50
N LEU A 365 25.51 -0.29 31.78
CA LEU A 365 26.75 -0.54 32.52
C LEU A 365 27.98 -0.12 31.72
N GLY A 366 28.01 -0.35 30.41
CA GLY A 366 29.08 0.14 29.53
C GLY A 366 29.19 1.67 29.60
N GLY A 367 28.06 2.36 29.44
CA GLY A 367 28.02 3.82 29.61
C GLY A 367 28.39 4.28 31.02
N LEU A 368 28.04 3.52 32.06
CA LEU A 368 28.38 3.83 33.46
C LEU A 368 29.88 3.68 33.74
N LEU A 369 30.52 2.65 33.17
CA LEU A 369 31.94 2.37 33.34
C LEU A 369 32.81 3.35 32.55
N ASP A 370 32.31 3.85 31.42
CA ASP A 370 32.95 4.91 30.63
C ASP A 370 32.71 6.31 31.22
N ALA A 371 31.77 6.46 32.15
CA ALA A 371 31.45 7.73 32.79
C ALA A 371 32.34 8.00 34.03
N ASP A 372 32.84 9.24 34.14
CA ASP A 372 33.59 9.70 35.30
C ASP A 372 32.73 9.65 36.60
N GLN A 373 33.36 9.41 37.75
CA GLN A 373 32.68 9.21 39.05
C GLN A 373 31.76 10.39 39.42
N GLY A 374 32.08 11.61 39.00
CA GLY A 374 31.24 12.79 39.17
C GLY A 374 29.94 12.77 38.34
N SER A 375 29.93 12.09 37.18
CA SER A 375 28.72 11.89 36.36
C SER A 375 27.74 10.97 37.06
N LEU A 376 28.26 9.91 37.69
CA LEU A 376 27.46 8.91 38.38
C LEU A 376 26.76 9.49 39.60
N LEU A 377 27.44 10.35 40.35
CA LEU A 377 26.84 11.06 41.48
C LEU A 377 25.82 12.13 41.07
N ASN A 378 25.86 12.66 39.85
CA ASN A 378 24.83 13.60 39.38
C ASN A 378 23.60 12.88 38.81
N ILE A 379 23.79 11.77 38.10
CA ILE A 379 22.69 10.96 37.55
C ILE A 379 22.01 10.13 38.65
N PHE A 380 22.80 9.67 39.63
CA PHE A 380 22.33 8.74 40.64
C PHE A 380 22.58 9.19 42.09
N GLY A 381 23.05 10.40 42.35
CA GLY A 381 23.35 10.87 43.73
C GLY A 381 22.16 10.92 44.67
N GLY A 382 20.94 10.93 44.15
CA GLY A 382 19.71 10.74 44.94
C GLY A 382 19.25 9.29 45.08
N ALA A 383 19.79 8.35 44.28
CA ALA A 383 19.20 7.03 44.06
C ALA A 383 20.18 5.83 44.17
N VAL A 384 21.50 6.04 44.13
CA VAL A 384 22.55 5.00 44.25
C VAL A 384 23.17 5.00 45.65
N GLY A 385 22.38 5.34 46.66
CA GLY A 385 22.72 5.09 48.06
C GLY A 385 22.56 3.63 48.48
N ASN A 386 22.01 2.74 47.64
CA ASN A 386 21.76 1.36 48.04
C ASN A 386 21.75 0.42 46.83
N SER A 387 22.30 -0.78 46.99
CA SER A 387 22.48 -1.86 46.00
C SER A 387 21.19 -2.47 45.40
N THR A 388 20.08 -1.74 45.40
CA THR A 388 18.72 -2.26 45.27
C THR A 388 18.30 -2.57 43.84
N LEU A 389 18.73 -1.83 42.80
CA LEU A 389 18.27 -2.07 41.42
C LEU A 389 18.72 -3.44 40.90
N ILE A 390 20.01 -3.74 41.05
CA ILE A 390 20.57 -5.03 40.65
C ILE A 390 20.00 -6.14 41.56
N GLU A 391 19.96 -5.93 42.87
CA GLU A 391 19.41 -6.93 43.80
C GLU A 391 17.94 -7.24 43.55
N HIS A 392 17.12 -6.25 43.18
CA HIS A 392 15.68 -6.39 42.94
C HIS A 392 15.37 -7.06 41.58
N VAL A 393 16.14 -6.75 40.53
CA VAL A 393 16.06 -7.45 39.24
C VAL A 393 16.49 -8.92 39.41
N LEU A 394 17.56 -9.15 40.18
CA LEU A 394 18.06 -10.51 40.43
C LEU A 394 17.14 -11.33 41.34
N SER A 395 16.54 -10.71 42.36
CA SER A 395 15.59 -11.40 43.24
C SER A 395 14.30 -11.80 42.51
N HIS A 396 13.86 -11.00 41.53
CA HIS A 396 12.71 -11.36 40.68
C HIS A 396 13.03 -12.52 39.75
N TRP A 397 14.25 -12.59 39.22
CA TRP A 397 14.68 -13.68 38.34
C TRP A 397 14.90 -15.01 39.10
N ASP A 398 15.48 -14.95 40.31
CA ASP A 398 15.71 -16.14 41.14
C ASP A 398 14.41 -16.66 41.81
N GLY A 399 13.36 -15.84 41.88
CA GLY A 399 12.10 -16.14 42.55
C GLY A 399 11.19 -17.17 41.87
N GLU A 400 11.42 -17.52 40.59
CA GLU A 400 10.45 -18.30 39.80
C GLU A 400 11.06 -19.49 39.03
N SER A 401 12.12 -20.08 39.58
CA SER A 401 12.63 -21.39 39.14
C SER A 401 12.32 -22.49 40.18
N GLY A 402 11.04 -22.79 40.38
CA GLY A 402 10.63 -23.88 41.26
C GLY A 402 9.12 -24.12 41.25
N GLY A 403 8.66 -24.97 40.33
CA GLY A 403 7.26 -25.39 40.28
C GLY A 403 6.88 -26.38 41.41
N SER A 404 5.62 -26.24 41.83
CA SER A 404 4.70 -27.26 42.37
C SER A 404 4.53 -27.44 43.90
N SER A 405 3.30 -27.10 44.33
CA SER A 405 2.46 -27.76 45.36
C SER A 405 2.88 -27.74 46.84
N SER A 406 2.11 -27.03 47.66
CA SER A 406 1.26 -27.60 48.74
C SER A 406 0.92 -26.59 49.85
N ASN A 407 -0.35 -26.59 50.25
CA ASN A 407 -0.93 -25.90 51.40
C ASN A 407 -0.13 -26.04 52.72
N LYS A 408 0.01 -24.95 53.50
CA LYS A 408 -0.33 -24.88 54.94
C LYS A 408 -0.08 -23.48 55.57
N THR A 409 -1.19 -22.86 55.97
CA THR A 409 -1.47 -22.18 57.25
C THR A 409 -0.32 -21.77 58.21
N THR A 410 -0.29 -20.46 58.48
CA THR A 410 -0.14 -19.72 59.76
C THR A 410 1.07 -19.86 60.71
N ARG A 411 1.53 -18.67 61.14
CA ARG A 411 2.17 -18.25 62.42
C ARG A 411 3.70 -18.35 62.57
N GLY A 412 4.31 -17.15 62.64
CA GLY A 412 5.04 -16.71 63.84
C GLY A 412 6.58 -16.81 63.88
N LEU A 413 7.19 -15.66 64.21
CA LEU A 413 8.45 -15.46 64.94
C LEU A 413 9.79 -15.50 64.18
N LEU A 414 10.40 -14.30 64.12
CA LEU A 414 11.82 -13.98 64.26
C LEU A 414 12.84 -15.10 63.96
N ALA A 415 13.51 -15.01 62.82
CA ALA A 415 14.80 -15.68 62.61
C ALA A 415 15.76 -14.81 61.79
N ARG A 416 16.79 -14.39 62.51
CA ARG A 416 18.08 -13.83 62.14
C ARG A 416 18.76 -14.55 60.95
N GLY A 417 19.20 -13.75 59.97
CA GLY A 417 20.42 -13.92 59.17
C GLY A 417 20.56 -15.18 58.30
N LYS A 418 20.42 -15.01 56.98
CA LYS A 418 21.14 -15.83 55.99
C LYS A 418 21.66 -14.95 54.86
N ASN A 419 22.99 -14.81 54.82
CA ASN A 419 23.75 -14.42 53.63
C ASN A 419 23.46 -15.46 52.54
N VAL A 420 22.59 -15.12 51.58
CA VAL A 420 22.45 -15.89 50.34
C VAL A 420 23.49 -15.31 49.38
N LYS A 421 24.56 -16.07 49.12
CA LYS A 421 25.52 -15.72 48.07
C LYS A 421 24.80 -15.78 46.72
N PRO A 422 24.85 -14.72 45.87
CA PRO A 422 24.32 -14.81 44.52
C PRO A 422 25.11 -15.85 43.72
N LYS A 423 24.40 -16.68 42.94
CA LYS A 423 25.02 -17.79 42.21
C LYS A 423 26.06 -17.27 41.19
N SER A 424 27.25 -17.88 41.17
CA SER A 424 28.44 -17.48 40.41
C SER A 424 28.30 -17.56 38.87
N TRP A 425 27.32 -18.30 38.35
CA TRP A 425 27.12 -18.46 36.90
C TRP A 425 26.69 -17.15 36.22
N MET A 426 25.94 -16.32 36.91
CA MET A 426 25.40 -15.07 36.36
C MET A 426 26.48 -13.98 36.29
N TRP A 427 27.35 -13.90 37.30
CA TRP A 427 28.59 -13.12 37.21
C TRP A 427 29.51 -13.61 36.08
N SER A 428 29.49 -14.91 35.79
CA SER A 428 30.24 -15.48 34.67
C SER A 428 29.64 -15.13 33.32
N LEU A 429 28.30 -15.07 33.19
CA LEU A 429 27.60 -14.64 31.98
C LEU A 429 27.72 -13.13 31.73
N LEU A 430 27.61 -12.30 32.77
CA LEU A 430 27.90 -10.86 32.70
C LEU A 430 29.35 -10.62 32.25
N LYS A 431 30.32 -11.36 32.82
CA LYS A 431 31.71 -11.32 32.35
C LYS A 431 31.88 -11.78 30.90
N LEU A 432 31.15 -12.80 30.46
CA LEU A 432 31.17 -13.31 29.08
C LEU A 432 30.57 -12.31 28.08
N GLY A 433 29.52 -11.58 28.46
CA GLY A 433 28.95 -10.50 27.66
C GLY A 433 29.88 -9.29 27.55
N LEU A 434 30.51 -8.90 28.67
CA LEU A 434 31.47 -7.79 28.72
C LEU A 434 32.76 -8.08 27.94
N THR A 435 33.25 -9.33 27.95
CA THR A 435 34.49 -9.71 27.23
C THR A 435 34.30 -9.83 25.72
N ARG A 436 33.07 -10.01 25.21
CA ARG A 436 32.82 -10.17 23.77
C ARG A 436 32.74 -8.85 22.99
N LYS A 437 32.57 -7.71 23.67
CA LYS A 437 32.60 -6.36 23.06
C LYS A 437 34.00 -5.71 23.05
N GLY A 438 35.00 -6.38 23.62
CA GLY A 438 36.40 -5.91 23.69
C GLY A 438 37.33 -6.46 22.60
N LEU A 439 36.79 -6.92 21.47
CA LEU A 439 37.53 -7.40 20.29
C LEU A 439 36.96 -6.82 19.01
#